data_AF-A0A0E3S863-F1
#
_entry.id   AF-A0A0E3S863-F1
#
_cell.length_a   1.000
_cell.length_b   1.000
_cell.length_c   1.000
_cell.angle_alpha   90.00
_cell.angle_beta   90.00
_cell.angle_gamma   90.00
#
_symmetry.space_group_name_H-M   'P 1'
#
loop_
_entity.id
_entity.type
_entity.pdbx_description
1 polymer ?
#
loop_
_entity_poly.entity_id
_entity_poly.type
_entity_poly.pdbx_seq_one_letter_code
_entity_poly.pdbx_strand_id
1 'polypeptide(L)' 'MQFTDTSKYANKWHWDFGDGTYSTKQNPLHIYKKAGNYKVKLTSTSKYGTDSKISMIKVCTGG' A
#
# COMPACT_ATOMS: atom_id res chain seq x y z
N MET A 1 6.75 -4.28 -7.41
CA MET A 1 6.67 -4.63 -5.99
C MET A 1 5.24 -5.06 -5.68
N GLN A 2 5.06 -6.29 -5.19
CA GLN A 2 3.75 -6.83 -4.85
C GLN A 2 3.38 -6.43 -3.42
N PHE A 3 2.17 -5.93 -3.22
CA PHE A 3 1.59 -5.67 -1.91
C PHE A 3 0.50 -6.69 -1.62
N THR A 4 0.45 -7.15 -0.38
CA THR A 4 -0.52 -8.15 0.08
C THR A 4 -1.25 -7.62 1.30
N ASP A 5 -2.57 -7.57 1.21
CA ASP A 5 -3.44 -7.34 2.36
C ASP A 5 -3.76 -8.66 3.07
N THR A 6 -3.75 -8.64 4.41
CA THR A 6 -4.16 -9.76 5.26
C THR A 6 -5.31 -9.37 6.21
N SER A 7 -5.96 -8.23 5.96
CA SER A 7 -7.07 -7.72 6.77
C SER A 7 -8.25 -8.69 6.74
N LYS A 8 -8.87 -8.93 7.91
CA LYS A 8 -10.08 -9.75 8.02
C LYS A 8 -11.32 -8.90 7.74
N TYR A 9 -12.26 -9.44 6.97
CA TYR A 9 -13.57 -8.84 6.66
C TYR A 9 -13.53 -7.52 5.87
N ALA A 10 -12.37 -7.05 5.45
CA ALA A 10 -12.25 -5.88 4.60
C ALA A 10 -12.86 -6.16 3.21
N ASN A 11 -13.62 -5.20 2.69
CA ASN A 11 -14.19 -5.25 1.35
C ASN A 11 -13.84 -4.01 0.51
N LYS A 12 -13.07 -3.07 1.08
CA LYS A 12 -12.52 -1.91 0.39
C LYS A 12 -11.10 -1.67 0.87
N TRP A 13 -10.22 -1.31 -0.06
CA TRP A 13 -8.83 -1.02 0.19
C TRP A 13 -8.45 0.31 -0.42
N HIS A 14 -7.55 1.02 0.24
CA HIS A 14 -6.89 2.19 -0.29
C HIS A 14 -5.42 2.12 0.09
N TRP A 15 -4.58 1.93 -0.92
CA TRP A 15 -3.14 1.93 -0.81
C TRP A 15 -2.63 3.29 -1.25
N ASP A 16 -1.99 4.02 -0.36
CA ASP A 16 -1.14 5.17 -0.68
C ASP A 16 0.30 4.69 -0.66
N PHE A 17 0.99 4.80 -1.80
CA PHE A 17 2.36 4.31 -1.95
C PHE A 17 3.41 5.32 -1.48
N GLY A 18 3.03 6.54 -1.13
CA GLY A 18 3.94 7.59 -0.67
C GLY A 18 4.80 8.19 -1.78
N ASP A 19 4.55 7.85 -3.04
CA ASP A 19 5.18 8.42 -4.24
C ASP A 19 4.22 9.32 -5.05
N GLY A 20 3.06 9.63 -4.49
CA GLY A 20 1.99 10.40 -5.13
C GLY A 20 0.98 9.54 -5.90
N THR A 21 1.17 8.21 -5.94
CA THR A 21 0.22 7.29 -6.57
C THR A 21 -0.52 6.45 -5.53
N TYR A 22 -1.67 5.90 -5.93
CA TYR A 22 -2.51 5.06 -5.06
C TYR A 22 -3.17 3.92 -5.81
N SER A 23 -3.73 2.96 -5.07
CA SER A 23 -4.54 1.86 -5.62
C SER A 23 -5.71 1.48 -4.72
N THR A 24 -6.78 0.97 -5.31
CA THR A 24 -7.96 0.45 -4.60
C THR A 24 -8.09 -1.07 -4.67
N LYS A 25 -7.14 -1.75 -5.34
CA LYS A 25 -7.09 -3.21 -5.38
C LYS A 25 -6.66 -3.74 -4.01
N GLN A 26 -7.16 -4.92 -3.63
CA GLN A 26 -6.74 -5.60 -2.40
C GLN A 26 -5.22 -5.87 -2.38
N ASN A 27 -4.72 -6.48 -3.47
CA ASN A 27 -3.31 -6.87 -3.60
C ASN A 27 -2.68 -6.23 -4.86
N PRO A 28 -2.36 -4.92 -4.84
CA PRO A 28 -1.84 -4.24 -6.02
C PRO A 28 -0.38 -4.60 -6.31
N LEU A 29 -0.04 -4.58 -7.60
CA LEU A 29 1.34 -4.48 -8.06
C LEU A 29 1.66 -3.00 -8.27
N HIS A 30 2.75 -2.52 -7.67
CA HIS A 30 3.21 -1.14 -7.82
C HIS A 30 4.68 -1.05 -8.24
N ILE A 31 5.02 -0.05 -9.04
CA ILE A 31 6.36 0.15 -9.60
C ILE A 31 6.87 1.54 -9.18
N TYR A 32 7.90 1.56 -8.33
CA TYR A 32 8.60 2.78 -7.95
C TYR A 32 9.63 3.14 -9.02
N LYS A 33 9.50 4.34 -9.60
CA LYS A 33 10.38 4.82 -10.67
C LYS A 33 11.71 5.38 -10.16
N LYS A 34 11.79 5.75 -8.88
CA LYS A 34 12.97 6.37 -8.28
C LYS A 34 13.39 5.58 -7.05
N ALA A 35 14.69 5.59 -6.75
CA ALA A 35 15.17 5.16 -5.46
C ALA A 35 14.72 6.15 -4.38
N GLY A 36 14.49 5.65 -3.17
CA GLY A 36 14.06 6.46 -2.05
C GLY A 36 13.40 5.66 -0.94
N ASN A 37 13.05 6.36 0.13
CA ASN A 37 12.27 5.83 1.23
C ASN A 37 10.81 6.25 1.05
N TYR A 38 9.92 5.28 0.98
CA TYR A 38 8.49 5.52 0.77
C TYR A 38 7.70 5.09 2.00
N LYS A 39 6.79 5.96 2.44
CA LYS A 39 5.84 5.67 3.51
C LYS A 39 4.56 5.14 2.87
N VAL A 40 4.40 3.82 2.85
CA VAL A 40 3.21 3.16 2.32
C VAL A 40 2.15 3.09 3.40
N LYS A 41 0.92 3.47 3.08
CA LYS A 41 -0.24 3.35 3.95
C LYS A 41 -1.31 2.51 3.29
N LEU A 42 -1.75 1.46 3.97
CA LEU A 42 -2.98 0.72 3.66
C LEU A 42 -4.09 1.23 4.57
N THR A 43 -5.22 1.60 3.99
CA THR A 43 -6.49 1.79 4.70
C THR A 43 -7.48 0.73 4.21
N SER A 44 -7.94 -0.12 5.13
CA SER A 44 -8.88 -1.20 4.85
C SER A 44 -10.20 -0.90 5.54
N THR A 45 -11.30 -0.96 4.79
CA THR A 45 -12.65 -0.73 5.32
C THR A 45 -13.47 -2.01 5.21
N SER A 46 -14.24 -2.27 6.26
CA SER A 46 -15.22 -3.34 6.36
C SER A 46 -16.57 -2.76 6.82
N LYS A 47 -17.60 -3.60 6.88
CA LYS A 47 -18.88 -3.23 7.51
C LYS A 47 -18.77 -2.94 9.02
N TYR A 48 -17.68 -3.38 9.66
CA TYR A 48 -17.46 -3.19 11.09
C TYR A 48 -16.60 -1.96 11.42
N GLY A 49 -16.05 -1.30 10.39
CA GLY A 49 -15.20 -0.14 10.57
C GLY A 49 -14.02 -0.12 9.61
N THR A 50 -13.15 0.85 9.83
CA THR A 50 -11.96 1.12 9.02
C THR A 50 -10.72 1.05 9.90
N ASP A 51 -9.68 0.38 9.41
CA ASP A 51 -8.36 0.37 10.04
C ASP A 51 -7.29 0.83 9.04
N SER A 52 -6.12 1.21 9.54
CA SER A 52 -5.01 1.64 8.69
C SER A 52 -3.66 1.18 9.23
N LYS A 53 -2.79 0.73 8.32
CA LYS A 53 -1.42 0.33 8.61
C LYS A 53 -0.44 1.14 7.79
N ILE A 54 0.62 1.62 8.43
CA ILE A 54 1.73 2.30 7.76
C ILE A 54 2.97 1.42 7.81
N SER A 55 3.72 1.36 6.71
CA SER A 55 5.02 0.70 6.61
C SER A 55 6.00 1.57 5.82
N MET A 56 7.26 1.58 6.24
CA MET A 56 8.33 2.23 5.49
C MET A 56 9.06 1.21 4.63
N ILE A 57 9.21 1.53 3.35
CA ILE A 57 9.97 0.72 2.42
C ILE A 57 11.15 1.53 1.90
N LYS A 58 12.30 0.88 1.72
CA LYS A 58 13.45 1.46 1.05
C LYS A 58 13.57 0.84 -0.33
N VAL A 59 13.42 1.66 -1.36
CA VAL A 59 13.63 1.27 -2.75
C VAL A 59 15.03 1.70 -3.15
N CYS A 60 15.85 0.72 -3.53
CA CYS A 60 17.14 0.95 -4.17
C CYS A 60 16.97 0.57 -5.64
N THR A 61 17.06 1.52 -6.57
CA THR A 61 17.17 1.18 -7.99
C THR A 61 18.61 0.75 -8.23
N GLY A 62 18.82 -0.55 -8.51
CA GLY A 62 20.11 -1.02 -8.99
C GLY A 62 20.47 -0.32 -10.30
N GLY A 63 21.72 0.13 -10.40
CA GLY A 63 22.34 0.44 -11.68
C GLY A 63 22.70 -0.84 -12.42
#